data_AF-A0AA39KCK5-F1
#
_entry.id   AF-A0AA39KCK5-F1
#
_cell.length_a   1.000
_cell.length_b   1.000
_cell.length_c   1.000
_cell.angle_alpha   90.00
_cell.angle_beta   90.00
_cell.angle_gamma   90.00
#
_symmetry.space_group_name_H-M   'P 1'
#
loop_
_entity.id
_entity.type
_entity.pdbx_description
1 polymer ?
#
loop_
_entity_poly.entity_id
_entity_poly.type
_entity_poly.pdbx_seq_one_letter_code
_entity_poly.pdbx_strand_id
1 'polypeptide(L)'
;VYAVLIGIDGYSLGSQLSGCVSDAKAMMEYLMSTLHIPEGNIQCLLHSRDVASVKDDPTRQNIIDNLRALSKKQRVQYIIIYFAGHGSIYLNSDYCEDGIESYGSSHALCPADRGETS
;
A
#
# COMPACT_ATOMS: atom_id res chain seq x y z
N VAL A 1 -5.10 7.86 -16.92
CA VAL A 1 -5.00 6.81 -15.87
C VAL A 1 -4.14 7.37 -14.76
N TYR A 2 -4.49 7.11 -13.51
CA TYR A 2 -3.65 7.40 -12.34
C TYR A 2 -3.32 6.09 -11.62
N ALA A 3 -2.14 5.99 -11.03
CA ALA A 3 -1.69 4.80 -10.33
C ALA A 3 -1.08 5.13 -8.97
N VAL A 4 -1.33 4.27 -7.99
CA VAL A 4 -0.58 4.21 -6.71
C VAL A 4 0.00 2.81 -6.58
N LEU A 5 1.32 2.71 -6.50
CA LEU A 5 2.08 1.47 -6.42
C LEU A 5 2.78 1.40 -5.06
N ILE A 6 2.55 0.31 -4.34
CA ILE A 6 3.03 0.13 -2.96
C ILE A 6 3.87 -1.14 -2.90
N GLY A 7 5.11 -1.04 -2.44
CA GLY A 7 6.04 -2.16 -2.29
C GLY A 7 6.77 -2.10 -0.96
N ILE A 8 6.62 -3.14 -0.12
CA ILE A 8 7.16 -3.13 1.25
C ILE A 8 7.92 -4.42 1.52
N ASP A 9 9.24 -4.30 1.64
CA ASP A 9 10.14 -5.40 2.00
C ASP A 9 10.47 -5.41 3.49
N GLY A 10 10.71 -4.22 4.06
CA GLY A 10 11.07 -4.05 5.47
C GLY A 10 9.83 -3.85 6.34
N TYR A 11 9.75 -4.62 7.42
CA TYR A 11 8.80 -4.40 8.51
C TYR A 11 9.59 -4.40 9.83
N SER A 12 9.20 -3.54 10.76
CA SER A 12 9.79 -3.51 12.10
C SER A 12 9.41 -4.74 12.94
N LEU A 13 8.23 -5.32 12.69
CA LEU A 13 7.74 -6.53 13.33
C LEU A 13 7.44 -7.62 12.29
N GLY A 14 7.84 -8.86 12.59
CA GLY A 14 7.54 -10.04 11.77
C GLY A 14 8.65 -10.41 10.77
N SER A 15 8.31 -11.24 9.79
CA SER A 15 9.25 -11.69 8.75
C SER A 15 9.46 -10.59 7.71
N GLN A 16 10.71 -10.46 7.26
CA GLN A 16 11.05 -9.53 6.18
C GLN A 16 10.79 -10.18 4.82
N LEU A 17 10.49 -9.35 3.83
CA LEU A 17 10.36 -9.72 2.43
C LEU A 17 11.55 -9.13 1.64
N SER A 18 11.72 -9.53 0.38
CA SER A 18 12.85 -9.09 -0.45
C SER A 18 12.49 -8.93 -1.94
N GLY A 19 11.20 -8.87 -2.25
CA GLY A 19 10.70 -8.87 -3.63
C GLY A 19 9.67 -7.79 -3.90
N CYS A 20 9.00 -7.29 -2.87
CA CYS A 20 7.85 -6.41 -3.02
C CYS A 20 8.22 -5.04 -3.59
N VAL A 21 9.38 -4.50 -3.21
CA VAL A 21 9.88 -3.26 -3.83
C VAL A 21 10.26 -3.49 -5.29
N SER A 22 10.84 -4.66 -5.61
CA SER A 22 11.16 -5.02 -7.00
C SER A 22 9.89 -5.16 -7.83
N ASP A 23 8.86 -5.80 -7.30
CA ASP A 23 7.58 -6.00 -7.97
C ASP A 23 6.89 -4.66 -8.27
N ALA A 24 6.86 -3.75 -7.30
CA ALA A 24 6.28 -2.42 -7.50
C ALA A 24 7.05 -1.59 -8.54
N LYS A 25 8.39 -1.71 -8.59
CA LYS A 25 9.22 -1.07 -9.63
C LYS A 25 8.98 -1.66 -11.01
N ALA A 26 8.85 -2.98 -11.12
CA ALA A 26 8.52 -3.65 -12.38
C ALA A 26 7.14 -3.21 -12.90
N MET A 27 6.16 -3.06 -12.00
CA MET A 27 4.86 -2.50 -12.36
C MET A 27 4.96 -1.05 -12.84
N MET A 28 5.74 -0.21 -12.16
CA MET A 28 5.98 1.17 -12.60
C MET A 28 6.57 1.20 -14.02
N GLU A 29 7.59 0.39 -14.27
CA GLU A 29 8.23 0.28 -15.58
C GLU A 29 7.24 -0.19 -16.64
N TYR A 30 6.42 -1.20 -16.37
CA TYR A 30 5.37 -1.65 -17.29
C TYR A 30 4.35 -0.54 -17.61
N LEU A 31 3.87 0.18 -16.59
CA LEU A 31 2.91 1.27 -16.76
C LEU A 31 3.48 2.42 -17.61
N MET A 32 4.77 2.75 -17.42
CA MET A 32 5.42 3.81 -18.18
C MET A 32 5.82 3.38 -19.59
N SER A 33 6.49 2.24 -19.73
CA SER A 33 7.08 1.79 -21.00
C SER A 33 6.06 1.17 -21.95
N THR A 34 5.12 0.39 -21.42
CA THR A 34 4.18 -0.39 -22.23
C THR A 34 2.86 0.34 -22.38
N LEU A 35 2.32 0.86 -21.27
CA LEU A 35 1.03 1.57 -21.27
C LEU A 35 1.16 3.08 -21.48
N HIS A 36 2.39 3.60 -21.57
CA HIS A 36 2.67 5.01 -21.84
C HIS A 36 1.99 5.97 -20.84
N ILE A 37 1.81 5.53 -19.59
CA ILE A 37 1.25 6.37 -18.53
C ILE A 37 2.32 7.40 -18.12
N PRO A 38 2.01 8.70 -18.10
CA PRO A 38 2.95 9.73 -17.65
C PRO A 38 3.41 9.49 -16.21
N GLU A 39 4.70 9.66 -15.94
CA GLU A 39 5.29 9.51 -14.60
C GLU A 39 4.55 10.33 -13.54
N GLY A 40 4.19 11.59 -13.84
CA GLY A 40 3.43 12.45 -12.92
C GLY A 40 2.03 11.96 -12.56
N ASN A 41 1.54 10.89 -13.20
CA ASN A 41 0.28 10.22 -12.85
C ASN A 41 0.49 8.95 -12.02
N ILE A 42 1.74 8.58 -11.70
CA ILE A 42 2.10 7.39 -10.94
C ILE A 42 2.75 7.83 -9.64
N GLN A 43 2.18 7.43 -8.51
CA GLN A 43 2.81 7.56 -7.20
C GLN A 43 3.37 6.20 -6.78
N CYS A 44 4.63 6.16 -6.38
CA CYS A 44 5.25 4.98 -5.77
C CYS A 44 5.49 5.23 -4.29
N LEU A 45 5.13 4.25 -3.45
CA LEU A 45 5.43 4.21 -2.03
C LEU A 45 6.24 2.95 -1.75
N LEU A 46 7.54 3.09 -1.45
CA LEU A 46 8.48 1.96 -1.42
C LEU A 46 9.26 1.95 -0.10
N HIS A 47 9.29 0.80 0.57
CA HIS A 47 10.06 0.61 1.78
C HIS A 47 10.97 -0.62 1.69
N SER A 48 12.26 -0.39 1.77
CA SER A 48 13.27 -1.43 2.00
C SER A 48 14.17 -1.03 3.16
N ARG A 49 14.86 -2.01 3.75
CA ARG A 49 15.78 -1.76 4.88
C ARG A 49 16.90 -0.76 4.56
N ASP A 50 17.29 -0.68 3.30
CA ASP A 50 18.48 0.06 2.87
C ASP A 50 18.16 1.48 2.37
N VAL A 51 16.87 1.81 2.20
CA VAL A 51 16.45 3.08 1.58
C VAL A 51 15.48 3.82 2.49
N ALA A 52 16.00 4.73 3.29
CA ALA A 52 15.20 5.67 4.06
C ALA A 52 14.68 6.81 3.14
N SER A 53 13.56 6.59 2.46
CA SER A 53 12.82 7.68 1.81
C SER A 53 11.65 8.08 2.68
N VAL A 54 11.84 9.11 3.52
CA VAL A 54 10.85 9.53 4.53
C VAL A 54 9.54 10.04 3.90
N LYS A 55 9.60 10.66 2.72
CA LYS A 55 8.43 11.30 2.10
C LYS A 55 7.49 10.31 1.40
N ASP A 56 8.06 9.31 0.73
CA ASP A 56 7.32 8.31 -0.05
C ASP A 56 7.30 6.95 0.66
N ASP A 57 7.43 6.99 1.99
CA ASP A 57 7.37 5.80 2.82
C ASP A 57 5.91 5.29 2.86
N PRO A 58 5.65 3.99 2.69
CA PRO A 58 4.32 3.39 2.73
C PRO A 58 3.82 3.21 4.17
N THR A 59 3.85 4.30 4.95
CA THR A 59 3.17 4.41 6.24
C THR A 59 1.66 4.36 6.05
N ARG A 60 0.92 4.03 7.11
CA ARG A 60 -0.54 4.01 7.07
C ARG A 60 -1.10 5.36 6.59
N GLN A 61 -0.54 6.46 7.09
CA GLN A 61 -0.99 7.81 6.75
C GLN A 61 -0.74 8.11 5.26
N ASN A 62 0.47 7.84 4.76
CA ASN A 62 0.82 8.11 3.37
C ASN A 62 0.02 7.25 2.38
N ILE A 63 -0.22 5.98 2.69
CA ILE A 63 -1.09 5.12 1.87
C ILE A 63 -2.50 5.71 1.79
N ILE A 64 -3.10 6.04 2.94
CA ILE A 64 -4.45 6.60 3.00
C ILE A 64 -4.54 7.94 2.24
N ASP A 65 -3.56 8.83 2.41
CA ASP A 65 -3.57 10.14 1.77
C ASP A 65 -3.44 10.05 0.25
N ASN A 66 -2.62 9.13 -0.25
CA ASN A 66 -2.50 8.89 -1.69
C ASN A 66 -3.77 8.28 -2.28
N LEU A 67 -4.39 7.31 -1.59
CA LEU A 67 -5.69 6.76 -2.01
C LEU A 67 -6.80 7.82 -2.00
N ARG A 68 -6.82 8.71 -0.99
CA ARG A 68 -7.74 9.87 -0.95
C ARG A 68 -7.43 10.90 -2.02
N ALA A 69 -6.17 11.07 -2.40
CA ALA A 69 -5.79 11.98 -3.49
C ALA A 69 -6.30 11.48 -4.84
N LEU A 70 -6.32 10.16 -5.06
CA LEU A 70 -6.91 9.54 -6.25
C LEU A 70 -8.41 9.86 -6.38
N SER A 71 -9.17 9.79 -5.29
CA SER A 71 -10.63 10.05 -5.34
C SER A 71 -10.98 11.51 -5.68
N LYS A 72 -10.03 12.44 -5.52
CA LYS A 72 -10.19 13.86 -5.86
C LYS A 72 -9.81 14.19 -7.31
N LYS A 73 -9.24 13.24 -8.06
CA LYS A 73 -8.85 13.47 -9.46
C LYS A 73 -10.11 13.56 -10.32
N GLN A 74 -10.27 14.65 -11.07
CA GLN A 74 -11.39 14.82 -11.99
C GLN A 74 -11.10 14.16 -13.34
N ARG A 75 -12.15 13.67 -14.01
CA ARG A 75 -12.09 13.11 -15.38
C ARG A 75 -11.11 11.91 -15.52
N VAL A 76 -11.02 11.08 -14.50
CA VAL A 76 -10.22 9.85 -14.54
C VAL A 76 -10.98 8.75 -15.27
N GLN A 77 -10.35 8.12 -16.26
CA GLN A 77 -10.92 6.95 -16.95
C GLN A 77 -10.65 5.64 -16.19
N TYR A 78 -9.43 5.48 -15.65
CA TYR A 78 -9.01 4.29 -14.93
C TYR A 78 -8.07 4.66 -13.77
N ILE A 79 -8.21 3.94 -12.67
CA ILE A 79 -7.34 3.98 -11.49
C ILE A 79 -6.68 2.61 -11.33
N ILE A 80 -5.37 2.60 -11.07
CA ILE A 80 -4.62 1.40 -10.76
C ILE A 80 -4.12 1.51 -9.32
N ILE A 81 -4.37 0.49 -8.52
CA ILE A 81 -3.78 0.34 -7.18
C ILE A 81 -3.05 -0.99 -7.18
N TYR A 82 -1.75 -0.94 -6.92
CA TYR A 82 -0.90 -2.13 -6.83
C TYR A 82 -0.28 -2.19 -5.44
N PHE A 83 -0.34 -3.37 -4.82
CA PHE A 83 0.26 -3.61 -3.52
C PHE A 83 1.02 -4.93 -3.54
N ALA A 84 2.28 -4.87 -3.11
CA ALA A 84 3.10 -6.01 -2.76
C ALA A 84 3.64 -5.81 -1.33
N GLY A 85 3.35 -6.76 -0.45
CA GLY A 85 3.70 -6.71 0.97
C GLY A 85 2.91 -7.71 1.78
N HIS A 86 2.98 -7.60 3.11
CA HIS A 86 2.23 -8.46 4.01
C HIS A 86 0.74 -8.11 4.01
N GLY A 87 -0.07 -9.16 4.12
CA GLY A 87 -1.47 -9.07 4.51
C GLY A 87 -1.67 -9.57 5.93
N SER A 88 -2.82 -9.26 6.51
CA SER A 88 -3.23 -9.76 7.81
C SER A 88 -4.74 -9.92 7.89
N ILE A 89 -5.18 -10.56 8.97
CA ILE A 89 -6.57 -10.88 9.24
C ILE A 89 -6.85 -10.44 10.68
N TYR A 90 -7.92 -9.68 10.84
CA TYR A 90 -8.40 -9.18 12.11
C TYR A 90 -9.77 -9.80 12.39
N LEU A 91 -9.94 -10.43 13.56
CA LEU A 91 -11.25 -10.99 13.91
C LEU A 91 -12.16 -9.86 14.37
N ASN A 92 -13.42 -9.87 13.94
CA ASN A 92 -14.35 -8.81 14.35
C ASN A 92 -14.58 -8.84 15.88
N SER A 93 -14.50 -10.03 16.49
CA SER A 93 -14.53 -10.22 17.94
C SER A 93 -13.41 -9.50 18.71
N ASP A 94 -12.30 -9.14 18.05
CA ASP A 94 -11.22 -8.41 18.71
C ASP A 94 -11.60 -6.93 18.95
N TYR A 95 -12.65 -6.43 18.29
CA TYR A 95 -13.01 -5.00 18.26
C TYR A 95 -14.50 -4.72 18.49
N CYS A 96 -15.39 -5.70 18.33
CA CYS A 96 -16.84 -5.58 18.52
C CYS A 96 -17.29 -6.27 19.81
N GLU A 97 -18.28 -5.71 20.50
CA GLU A 97 -18.94 -6.39 21.62
C GLU A 97 -19.70 -7.64 21.13
N ASP A 98 -19.91 -8.61 22.04
CA ASP A 98 -20.56 -9.88 21.73
C ASP A 98 -21.96 -9.67 21.10
N GLY A 99 -22.07 -10.00 19.81
CA GLY A 99 -23.27 -9.81 19.00
C GLY A 99 -23.08 -10.39 17.58
N ILE A 100 -24.10 -10.33 16.73
CA ILE A 100 -24.03 -10.88 15.35
C ILE A 100 -22.89 -10.24 14.53
N GLU A 101 -22.53 -9.00 14.85
CA GLU A 101 -21.45 -8.23 14.21
C GLU A 101 -20.04 -8.75 14.56
N SER A 102 -19.89 -9.54 15.63
CA SER A 102 -18.60 -10.14 16.03
C SER A 102 -18.23 -11.38 15.20
N TYR A 103 -19.19 -11.93 14.43
CA TYR A 103 -18.91 -13.04 13.52
C TYR A 103 -18.27 -12.53 12.23
N GLY A 104 -17.00 -12.87 12.03
CA GLY A 104 -16.29 -12.64 10.78
C GLY A 104 -14.86 -12.18 10.99
N SER A 105 -14.20 -11.91 9.87
CA SER A 105 -12.86 -11.36 9.86
C SER A 105 -12.69 -10.33 8.76
N SER A 106 -11.83 -9.35 9.03
CA SER A 106 -11.44 -8.31 8.09
C SER A 106 -10.03 -8.57 7.59
N HIS A 107 -9.85 -8.64 6.27
CA HIS A 107 -8.53 -8.70 5.66
C HIS A 107 -7.94 -7.30 5.54
N ALA A 108 -6.66 -7.17 5.86
CA ALA A 108 -5.94 -5.92 5.85
C ALA A 108 -4.60 -6.05 5.14
N LEU A 109 -4.18 -4.95 4.51
CA LEU A 109 -2.80 -4.76 4.07
C LEU A 109 -1.98 -4.23 5.25
N CYS A 110 -0.71 -4.60 5.33
CA CYS A 110 0.21 -4.12 6.35
C CYS A 110 1.01 -2.92 5.82
N PRO A 111 0.85 -1.73 6.40
CA PRO A 111 1.77 -0.61 6.16
C PRO A 111 3.16 -0.87 6.76
N ALA A 112 4.16 -0.09 6.36
CA ALA A 112 5.53 -0.22 6.88
C ALA A 112 5.64 0.06 8.38
N ASP A 113 4.83 0.99 8.90
CA ASP A 113 4.73 1.39 10.32
C ASP A 113 3.80 0.48 11.14
N ARG A 114 3.50 -0.73 10.65
CA ARG A 114 2.61 -1.67 11.35
C ARG A 114 3.20 -2.08 12.70
N GLY A 115 2.46 -1.76 13.76
CA GLY A 115 2.79 -2.13 15.13
C GLY A 115 3.77 -1.17 15.80
N GLU A 116 4.10 -0.06 15.14
CA GLU A 116 4.72 1.09 15.78
C GLU A 116 3.63 1.93 16.44
N THR A 117 3.79 2.23 17.72
CA THR A 117 2.91 3.17 18.43
C THR A 117 3.35 4.59 18.07
N SER A 118 2.47 5.33 17.39
CA SER A 118 2.61 6.78 17.20
C SER A 118 2.60 7.54 18.52
#